data_AF-A0A933Y0B9-F1
#
_entry.id   AF-A0A933Y0B9-F1
#
_cell.length_a   1.000
_cell.length_b   1.000
_cell.length_c   1.000
_cell.angle_alpha   90.00
_cell.angle_beta   90.00
_cell.angle_gamma   90.00
#
_symmetry.space_group_name_H-M   'P 1'
#
loop_
_entity.id
_entity.type
_entity.pdbx_description
1 polymer ?
#
loop_
_entity_poly.entity_id
_entity_poly.type
_entity_poly.pdbx_seq_one_letter_code
_entity_poly.pdbx_strand_id
1 'polypeptide(L)'
;MASVEKARLRTLGVDGGATHARIVEVERGETTWRAGFELARLAWPARDPAANAAERERHGARCVVELAGALASHARGEPLALALCMPGQKTDDERGIAFANHGPVARDFLDALERELLARDVALAPAPTRLFSDGRAAAAGELRALGGALVGVRQGYYLGAGTGLAECLVLGGEPIPLDWAAAWFPKAFTLRAESGETFEEELSAAALARRA
;
A
#
# COMPACT_ATOMS: atom_id res chain seq x y z
N MET A 1 -23.41 36.97 9.73
CA MET A 1 -23.12 35.58 10.15
C MET A 1 -22.23 34.96 9.09
N ALA A 2 -20.92 34.90 9.32
CA ALA A 2 -20.02 34.17 8.44
C ALA A 2 -20.39 32.68 8.52
N SER A 3 -20.65 32.04 7.38
CA SER A 3 -20.78 30.59 7.36
C SER A 3 -19.45 30.02 7.82
N VAL A 4 -19.46 29.26 8.90
CA VAL A 4 -18.32 28.43 9.28
C VAL A 4 -18.13 27.43 8.14
N GLU A 5 -17.20 27.74 7.25
CA GLU A 5 -16.71 26.82 6.23
C GLU A 5 -16.28 25.56 7.00
N LYS A 6 -16.98 24.44 6.79
CA LYS A 6 -16.56 23.17 7.39
C LYS A 6 -15.15 22.92 6.89
N ALA A 7 -14.17 22.98 7.79
CA ALA A 7 -12.77 22.69 7.46
C ALA A 7 -12.74 21.37 6.67
N ARG A 8 -12.29 21.44 5.41
CA ARG A 8 -12.24 20.29 4.51
C ARG A 8 -11.11 19.41 5.00
N LEU A 9 -11.45 18.29 5.63
CA LEU A 9 -10.49 17.33 6.16
C LEU A 9 -9.51 16.90 5.05
N ARG A 10 -8.24 17.16 5.27
CA ARG A 10 -7.20 16.87 4.29
C ARG A 10 -6.98 15.36 4.21
N THR A 11 -7.19 14.78 3.03
CA THR A 11 -7.05 13.34 2.82
C THR A 11 -5.81 13.06 2.00
N LEU A 12 -4.92 12.22 2.53
CA LEU A 12 -3.70 11.79 1.84
C LEU A 12 -3.75 10.28 1.57
N GLY A 13 -3.38 9.91 0.35
CA GLY A 13 -3.11 8.54 -0.03
C GLY A 13 -1.61 8.26 0.05
N VAL A 14 -1.25 7.10 0.60
CA VAL A 14 0.13 6.60 0.59
C VAL A 14 0.18 5.35 -0.27
N ASP A 15 1.00 5.40 -1.33
CA ASP A 15 1.32 4.26 -2.17
C ASP A 15 2.76 3.81 -1.90
N GLY A 16 2.90 2.79 -1.07
CA GLY A 16 4.18 2.21 -0.71
C GLY A 16 4.60 1.10 -1.66
N GLY A 17 5.91 1.03 -1.89
CA GLY A 17 6.56 -0.01 -2.68
C GLY A 17 7.81 -0.57 -2.00
N ALA A 18 8.57 -1.36 -2.74
CA ALA A 18 9.78 -1.99 -2.25
C ALA A 18 10.87 -0.98 -1.84
N THR A 19 11.03 0.09 -2.63
CA THR A 19 12.14 1.05 -2.53
C THR A 19 11.69 2.50 -2.34
N HIS A 20 10.38 2.74 -2.31
CA HIS A 20 9.84 4.09 -2.23
C HIS A 20 8.43 4.08 -1.66
N ALA A 21 7.96 5.26 -1.23
CA ALA A 21 6.55 5.55 -1.07
C ALA A 21 6.20 6.88 -1.71
N ARG A 22 4.97 6.98 -2.21
CA ARG A 22 4.40 8.20 -2.75
C ARG A 22 3.31 8.69 -1.83
N ILE A 23 3.30 9.98 -1.55
CA ILE A 23 2.21 10.65 -0.85
C ILE A 23 1.47 11.47 -1.88
N VAL A 24 0.18 11.22 -2.02
CA VAL A 24 -0.70 11.94 -2.93
C VAL A 24 -1.80 12.62 -2.13
N GLU A 25 -2.13 13.86 -2.51
CA GLU A 25 -3.36 14.47 -2.03
C GLU A 25 -4.55 13.80 -2.71
N VAL A 26 -5.60 13.50 -1.96
CA VAL A 26 -6.80 12.88 -2.51
C VAL A 26 -7.99 13.77 -2.20
N GLU A 27 -8.70 14.14 -3.24
CA GLU A 27 -9.95 14.86 -3.12
C GLU A 27 -11.13 13.91 -3.23
N ARG A 28 -11.99 13.94 -2.20
CA ARG A 28 -13.29 13.28 -2.24
C ARG A 28 -14.30 14.19 -2.96
N GLY A 29 -14.88 13.69 -4.05
CA GLY A 29 -16.12 14.19 -4.62
C GLY A 29 -17.33 13.44 -4.08
N GLU A 30 -18.53 13.73 -4.59
CA GLU A 30 -19.78 13.10 -4.09
C GLU A 30 -19.80 11.58 -4.30
N THR A 31 -19.32 11.11 -5.46
CA THR A 31 -19.34 9.69 -5.86
C THR A 31 -17.99 9.18 -6.36
N THR A 32 -17.00 10.06 -6.50
CA THR A 32 -15.68 9.74 -7.07
C THR A 32 -14.56 10.27 -6.18
N TRP A 33 -13.42 9.58 -6.21
CA TRP A 33 -12.18 10.08 -5.64
C TRP A 33 -11.28 10.57 -6.78
N ARG A 34 -10.61 11.70 -6.57
CA ARG A 34 -9.62 12.24 -7.51
C ARG A 34 -8.28 12.28 -6.79
N ALA A 35 -7.30 11.56 -7.34
CA ALA A 35 -5.92 11.77 -6.95
C ALA A 35 -5.47 13.13 -7.49
N GLY A 36 -4.98 13.98 -6.60
CA GLY A 36 -4.32 15.24 -6.93
C GLY A 36 -2.86 15.00 -7.30
N PHE A 37 -2.02 16.01 -7.02
CA PHE A 37 -0.60 15.93 -7.31
C PHE A 37 0.15 15.05 -6.29
N GLU A 38 1.24 14.42 -6.74
CA GLU A 38 2.23 13.81 -5.86
C GLU A 38 2.84 14.92 -4.98
N LEU A 39 2.60 14.84 -3.67
CA LEU A 39 3.11 15.79 -2.68
C LEU A 39 4.56 15.49 -2.32
N ALA A 40 4.89 14.20 -2.21
CA ALA A 40 6.22 13.74 -1.88
C ALA A 40 6.47 12.33 -2.42
N ARG A 41 7.75 12.07 -2.68
CA ARG A 41 8.28 10.74 -2.95
C ARG A 41 9.41 10.46 -1.98
N LEU A 42 9.20 9.49 -1.12
CA LEU A 42 10.24 8.96 -0.26
C LEU A 42 11.00 7.87 -1.00
N ALA A 43 12.31 7.85 -0.86
CA ALA A 43 13.14 6.73 -1.30
C ALA A 43 13.76 6.09 -0.06
N TRP A 44 13.68 4.77 0.01
CA TRP A 44 14.42 3.97 0.98
C TRP A 44 15.25 2.93 0.23
N PRO A 45 16.44 2.58 0.75
CA PRO A 45 17.28 1.59 0.09
C PRO A 45 16.52 0.28 -0.08
N ALA A 46 16.73 -0.40 -1.20
CA ALA A 46 16.25 -1.76 -1.36
C ALA A 46 16.78 -2.60 -0.20
N ARG A 47 15.90 -3.39 0.42
CA ARG A 47 16.32 -4.31 1.46
C ARG A 47 17.24 -5.38 0.87
N ASP A 48 18.31 -5.72 1.58
CA ASP A 48 19.11 -6.90 1.27
C ASP A 48 18.21 -8.16 1.21
N PRO A 49 18.18 -8.89 0.07
CA PRO A 49 17.46 -10.16 -0.01
C PRO A 49 17.88 -11.18 1.05
N ALA A 50 19.14 -11.16 1.49
CA ALA A 50 19.70 -12.03 2.51
C ALA A 50 19.45 -11.55 3.95
N ALA A 51 18.75 -10.41 4.14
CA ALA A 51 18.47 -9.87 5.47
C ALA A 51 17.72 -10.86 6.35
N ASN A 52 18.19 -11.02 7.59
CA ASN A 52 17.51 -11.80 8.62
C ASN A 52 16.26 -11.08 9.15
N ALA A 53 15.48 -11.75 10.00
CA ALA A 53 14.23 -11.20 10.54
C ALA A 53 14.41 -9.86 11.27
N ALA A 54 15.45 -9.73 12.10
CA ALA A 54 15.70 -8.49 12.85
C ALA A 54 16.12 -7.33 11.94
N GLU A 55 16.87 -7.60 10.88
CA GLU A 55 17.22 -6.61 9.86
C GLU A 55 16.00 -6.15 9.07
N ARG A 56 15.08 -7.08 8.74
CA ARG A 56 13.81 -6.79 8.09
C ARG A 56 12.93 -5.87 8.93
N GLU A 57 12.82 -6.15 10.23
CA GLU A 57 12.06 -5.32 11.17
C GLU A 57 12.70 -3.93 11.34
N ARG A 58 14.02 -3.83 11.48
CA ARG A 58 14.72 -2.54 11.53
C ARG A 58 14.49 -1.70 10.28
N HIS A 59 14.54 -2.33 9.11
CA HIS A 59 14.22 -1.66 7.84
C HIS A 59 12.78 -1.16 7.81
N GLY A 60 11.80 -1.98 8.23
CA GLY A 60 10.40 -1.59 8.32
C GLY A 60 10.16 -0.42 9.28
N ALA A 61 10.74 -0.47 10.47
CA ALA A 61 10.66 0.61 11.45
C ALA A 61 11.21 1.93 10.90
N ARG A 62 12.34 1.88 10.18
CA ARG A 62 12.88 3.06 9.49
C ARG A 62 11.88 3.61 8.46
N CYS A 63 11.28 2.75 7.63
CA CYS A 63 10.28 3.19 6.64
C CYS A 63 9.10 3.92 7.31
N VAL A 64 8.65 3.45 8.48
CA VAL A 64 7.58 4.11 9.25
C VAL A 64 8.00 5.51 9.71
N VAL A 65 9.19 5.65 10.30
CA VAL A 65 9.70 6.95 10.78
C VAL A 65 9.84 7.97 9.64
N GLU A 66 10.39 7.54 8.51
CA GLU A 66 10.56 8.39 7.32
C GLU A 66 9.19 8.82 6.77
N LEU A 67 8.25 7.87 6.65
CA LEU A 67 6.89 8.16 6.21
C LEU A 67 6.18 9.15 7.14
N ALA A 68 6.30 8.96 8.47
CA ALA A 68 5.72 9.85 9.46
C ALA A 68 6.28 11.28 9.32
N GLY A 69 7.60 11.42 9.11
CA GLY A 69 8.24 12.71 8.89
C GLY A 69 7.73 13.43 7.63
N ALA A 70 7.55 12.71 6.53
CA ALA A 70 7.01 13.28 5.30
C ALA A 70 5.53 13.66 5.45
N LEU A 71 4.70 12.81 6.06
CA LEU A 71 3.30 13.13 6.34
C LEU A 71 3.16 14.35 7.26
N ALA A 72 3.99 14.46 8.30
CA ALA A 72 3.98 15.61 9.21
C ALA A 72 4.31 16.92 8.49
N SER A 73 5.27 16.89 7.57
CA SER A 73 5.62 18.03 6.71
C SER A 73 4.45 18.49 5.82
N HIS A 74 3.41 17.64 5.68
CA HIS A 74 2.18 17.93 4.95
C HIS A 74 0.94 18.02 5.86
N ALA A 75 1.05 17.96 7.18
CA ALA A 75 -0.12 18.09 8.05
C ALA A 75 -0.69 19.52 8.08
N ARG A 76 0.17 20.54 7.89
CA ARG A 76 -0.21 21.97 7.90
C ARG A 76 -1.01 22.42 9.14
N GLY A 77 -0.85 21.73 10.27
CA GLY A 77 -1.59 22.01 11.51
C GLY A 77 -3.05 21.56 11.49
N GLU A 78 -3.47 20.82 10.45
CA GLU A 78 -4.82 20.26 10.33
C GLU A 78 -4.79 18.75 10.56
N PRO A 79 -5.88 18.15 11.08
CA PRO A 79 -6.01 16.70 11.14
C PRO A 79 -5.93 16.06 9.75
N LEU A 80 -5.25 14.91 9.64
CA LEU A 80 -5.12 14.16 8.39
C LEU A 80 -6.03 12.94 8.38
N ALA A 81 -6.72 12.73 7.26
CA ALA A 81 -7.29 11.43 6.91
C ALA A 81 -6.29 10.66 6.04
N LEU A 82 -5.96 9.43 6.42
CA LEU A 82 -4.97 8.63 5.70
C LEU A 82 -5.58 7.35 5.13
N ALA A 83 -5.23 7.04 3.88
CA ALA A 83 -5.38 5.72 3.30
C ALA A 83 -3.99 5.24 2.85
N LEU A 84 -3.57 4.06 3.29
CA LEU A 84 -2.23 3.55 3.02
C LEU A 84 -2.29 2.18 2.37
N CYS A 85 -1.53 1.98 1.29
CA CYS A 85 -1.18 0.66 0.82
C CYS A 85 0.33 0.45 0.90
N MET A 86 0.72 -0.79 1.20
CA MET A 86 2.11 -1.23 1.25
C MET A 86 2.19 -2.63 0.64
N PRO A 87 3.32 -3.03 0.05
CA PRO A 87 3.49 -4.38 -0.47
C PRO A 87 3.51 -5.42 0.65
N GLY A 88 3.43 -6.68 0.27
CA GLY A 88 3.57 -7.82 1.17
C GLY A 88 2.27 -8.27 1.84
N GLN A 89 2.38 -9.38 2.56
CA GLN A 89 1.30 -10.02 3.30
C GLN A 89 0.97 -9.20 4.55
N LYS A 90 -0.32 -8.88 4.73
CA LYS A 90 -0.80 -8.17 5.91
C LYS A 90 -0.94 -9.09 7.11
N THR A 91 -0.90 -8.51 8.30
CA THR A 91 -1.34 -9.20 9.52
C THR A 91 -2.85 -9.46 9.47
N ASP A 92 -3.34 -10.39 10.28
CA ASP A 92 -4.76 -10.82 10.27
C ASP A 92 -5.73 -9.66 10.58
N ASP A 93 -5.29 -8.69 11.39
CA ASP A 93 -6.03 -7.46 11.70
C ASP A 93 -5.86 -6.36 10.63
N GLU A 94 -5.12 -6.63 9.56
CA GLU A 94 -4.73 -5.70 8.52
C GLU A 94 -3.97 -4.45 9.04
N ARG A 95 -3.41 -4.43 10.26
CA ARG A 95 -2.70 -3.25 10.81
C ARG A 95 -1.19 -3.23 10.57
N GLY A 96 -0.63 -4.33 10.07
CA GLY A 96 0.79 -4.48 9.84
C GLY A 96 1.14 -5.25 8.58
N ILE A 97 2.45 -5.41 8.38
CA ILE A 97 3.06 -6.18 7.29
C ILE A 97 3.79 -7.37 7.92
N ALA A 98 3.20 -8.55 7.80
CA ALA A 98 3.75 -9.78 8.36
C ALA A 98 4.95 -10.30 7.56
N PHE A 99 4.93 -10.12 6.24
CA PHE A 99 5.97 -10.61 5.34
C PHE A 99 6.03 -9.81 4.03
N ALA A 100 7.23 -9.61 3.47
CA ALA A 100 7.43 -9.05 2.14
C ALA A 100 8.78 -9.51 1.54
N ASN A 101 8.82 -9.84 0.24
CA ASN A 101 10.05 -10.23 -0.46
C ASN A 101 10.99 -9.05 -0.72
N HIS A 102 10.45 -7.89 -1.06
CA HIS A 102 11.25 -6.71 -1.44
C HIS A 102 10.92 -5.45 -0.63
N GLY A 103 9.82 -5.46 0.13
CA GLY A 103 9.32 -4.31 0.88
C GLY A 103 9.60 -4.32 2.38
N PRO A 104 9.09 -3.30 3.09
CA PRO A 104 9.18 -3.24 4.54
C PRO A 104 8.40 -4.39 5.20
N VAL A 105 8.90 -4.81 6.36
CA VAL A 105 8.21 -5.73 7.27
C VAL A 105 8.11 -5.03 8.61
N ALA A 106 6.88 -4.79 9.07
CA ALA A 106 6.61 -4.15 10.35
C ALA A 106 5.22 -4.61 10.80
N ARG A 107 5.17 -5.49 11.80
CA ARG A 107 3.91 -6.12 12.24
C ARG A 107 2.97 -5.15 12.96
N ASP A 108 3.50 -4.08 13.53
CA ASP A 108 2.75 -3.01 14.18
C ASP A 108 2.76 -1.71 13.36
N PHE A 109 2.85 -1.81 12.02
CA PHE A 109 3.07 -0.67 11.13
C PHE A 109 2.17 0.54 11.40
N LEU A 110 0.85 0.34 11.48
CA LEU A 110 -0.09 1.45 11.73
C LEU A 110 0.07 2.01 13.14
N ASP A 111 0.22 1.17 14.17
CA ASP A 111 0.38 1.63 15.54
C ASP A 111 1.70 2.43 15.70
N ALA A 112 2.77 1.98 15.05
CA ALA A 112 4.04 2.69 15.02
C ALA A 112 3.91 4.03 14.28
N LEU A 113 3.23 4.05 13.13
CA LEU A 113 2.98 5.28 12.38
C LEU A 113 2.15 6.28 13.19
N GLU A 114 1.08 5.83 13.84
CA GLU A 114 0.23 6.64 14.71
C GLU A 114 1.03 7.26 15.87
N ARG A 115 1.88 6.48 16.54
CA ARG A 115 2.78 6.98 17.59
C ARG A 115 3.77 8.03 17.06
N GLU A 116 4.40 7.77 15.92
CA GLU A 116 5.37 8.70 15.31
C GLU A 116 4.70 10.01 14.88
N LEU A 117 3.48 9.95 14.33
CA LEU A 117 2.71 11.14 13.95
C LEU A 117 2.24 11.94 15.16
N LEU A 118 1.76 11.27 16.21
CA LEU A 118 1.38 11.92 17.46
C LEU A 118 2.58 12.63 18.11
N ALA A 119 3.76 12.01 18.11
CA ALA A 119 4.99 12.61 18.60
C ALA A 119 5.46 13.84 17.79
N ARG A 120 4.86 14.07 16.61
CA ARG A 120 5.10 15.23 15.73
C ARG A 120 3.92 16.20 15.71
N ASP A 121 3.01 16.11 16.70
CA ASP A 121 1.79 16.92 16.81
C ASP A 121 0.85 16.81 15.60
N VAL A 122 0.85 15.67 14.92
CA VAL A 122 -0.05 15.39 13.80
C VAL A 122 -1.23 14.55 14.27
N ALA A 123 -2.42 15.15 14.27
CA ALA A 123 -3.65 14.43 14.56
C ALA A 123 -4.15 13.65 13.33
N LEU A 124 -4.63 12.42 13.56
CA LEU A 124 -5.34 11.65 12.53
C LEU A 124 -6.85 11.70 12.78
N ALA A 125 -7.62 11.97 11.73
CA ALA A 125 -9.07 12.03 11.81
C ALA A 125 -9.70 11.58 10.47
N PRO A 126 -10.27 10.37 10.36
CA PRO A 126 -10.13 9.27 11.31
C PRO A 126 -8.71 8.65 11.25
N ALA A 127 -8.34 7.91 12.30
CA ALA A 127 -7.19 7.03 12.24
C ALA A 127 -7.41 5.91 11.21
N PRO A 128 -6.37 5.47 10.48
CA PRO A 128 -6.48 4.37 9.54
C PRO A 128 -6.78 3.08 10.29
N THR A 129 -7.89 2.43 9.94
CA THR A 129 -8.29 1.17 10.58
C THR A 129 -7.54 -0.03 10.02
N ARG A 130 -7.01 0.09 8.79
CA ARG A 130 -6.37 -1.00 8.04
C ARG A 130 -5.32 -0.47 7.06
N LEU A 131 -4.36 -1.32 6.75
CA LEU A 131 -3.34 -1.17 5.73
C LEU A 131 -3.72 -2.03 4.53
N PHE A 132 -3.89 -1.41 3.37
CA PHE A 132 -4.22 -2.15 2.15
C PHE A 132 -2.98 -2.84 1.57
N SER A 133 -3.16 -3.96 0.88
CA SER A 133 -2.13 -4.45 -0.04
C SER A 133 -2.08 -3.56 -1.29
N ASP A 134 -0.92 -3.49 -1.91
CA ASP A 134 -0.70 -2.87 -3.23
C ASP A 134 -1.64 -3.45 -4.28
N GLY A 135 -1.81 -4.78 -4.36
CA GLY A 135 -2.74 -5.43 -5.28
C GLY A 135 -4.19 -5.01 -5.08
N ARG A 136 -4.66 -4.93 -3.82
CA ARG A 136 -6.03 -4.51 -3.52
C ARG A 136 -6.26 -3.04 -3.81
N ALA A 137 -5.29 -2.19 -3.47
CA ALA A 137 -5.38 -0.76 -3.73
C ALA A 137 -5.36 -0.46 -5.24
N ALA A 138 -4.51 -1.14 -6.00
CA ALA A 138 -4.44 -0.99 -7.45
C ALA A 138 -5.74 -1.48 -8.13
N ALA A 139 -6.25 -2.66 -7.77
CA ALA A 139 -7.54 -3.14 -8.27
C ALA A 139 -8.70 -2.19 -7.91
N ALA A 140 -8.70 -1.64 -6.69
CA ALA A 140 -9.67 -0.62 -6.29
C ALA A 140 -9.57 0.66 -7.14
N GLY A 141 -8.36 1.07 -7.49
CA GLY A 141 -8.10 2.16 -8.43
C GLY A 141 -8.69 1.86 -9.80
N GLU A 142 -8.37 0.70 -10.38
CA GLU A 142 -8.89 0.28 -11.68
C GLU A 142 -10.41 0.13 -11.73
N LEU A 143 -11.05 -0.20 -10.61
CA LEU A 143 -12.52 -0.32 -10.50
C LEU A 143 -13.23 1.04 -10.42
N ARG A 144 -12.56 2.06 -9.86
CA ARG A 144 -13.22 3.32 -9.42
C ARG A 144 -12.67 4.57 -10.10
N ALA A 145 -11.49 4.51 -10.70
CA ALA A 145 -10.90 5.63 -11.42
C ALA A 145 -11.61 5.87 -12.75
N LEU A 146 -11.63 7.13 -13.18
CA LEU A 146 -12.12 7.50 -14.49
C LEU A 146 -11.23 6.83 -15.56
N GLY A 147 -11.81 5.94 -16.36
CA GLY A 147 -11.09 5.20 -17.41
C GLY A 147 -10.30 3.98 -16.90
N GLY A 148 -10.51 3.54 -15.65
CA GLY A 148 -9.91 2.31 -15.16
C GLY A 148 -10.37 1.08 -15.94
N ALA A 149 -9.45 0.14 -16.17
CA ALA A 149 -9.68 -1.04 -17.01
C ALA A 149 -10.68 -2.04 -16.40
N LEU A 150 -10.92 -1.94 -15.08
CA LEU A 150 -11.86 -2.81 -14.36
C LEU A 150 -13.22 -2.16 -14.13
N VAL A 151 -13.47 -0.93 -14.61
CA VAL A 151 -14.78 -0.28 -14.45
C VAL A 151 -15.89 -1.17 -15.03
N GLY A 152 -16.87 -1.51 -14.20
CA GLY A 152 -18.00 -2.38 -14.56
C GLY A 152 -17.69 -3.89 -14.53
N VAL A 153 -16.45 -4.29 -14.29
CA VAL A 153 -16.08 -5.70 -14.12
C VAL A 153 -16.62 -6.23 -12.80
N ARG A 154 -17.41 -7.30 -12.86
CA ARG A 154 -17.97 -7.95 -11.66
C ARG A 154 -17.12 -9.11 -11.15
N GLN A 155 -16.43 -9.80 -12.05
CA GLN A 155 -15.58 -10.95 -11.73
C GLN A 155 -14.28 -10.79 -12.49
N GLY A 156 -13.14 -10.86 -11.82
CA GLY A 156 -11.85 -10.65 -12.47
C GLY A 156 -10.67 -10.98 -11.57
N TYR A 157 -9.50 -10.97 -12.18
CA TYR A 157 -8.24 -11.13 -11.49
C TYR A 157 -7.30 -10.00 -11.90
N TYR A 158 -6.97 -9.14 -10.94
CA TYR A 158 -5.97 -8.10 -11.11
C TYR A 158 -4.59 -8.68 -10.85
N LEU A 159 -3.68 -8.46 -11.80
CA LEU A 159 -2.27 -8.81 -11.72
C LEU A 159 -1.42 -7.62 -12.17
N GLY A 160 -0.68 -7.03 -11.24
CA GLY A 160 0.33 -6.00 -11.53
C GLY A 160 1.72 -6.59 -11.42
N ALA A 161 2.58 -6.36 -12.43
CA ALA A 161 3.96 -6.84 -12.45
C ALA A 161 4.96 -5.67 -12.32
N GLY A 162 5.76 -5.69 -11.27
CA GLY A 162 6.81 -4.70 -10.99
C GLY A 162 8.08 -5.38 -10.47
N THR A 163 8.56 -4.96 -9.31
CA THR A 163 9.64 -5.68 -8.60
C THR A 163 9.22 -7.10 -8.21
N GLY A 164 7.95 -7.28 -7.81
CA GLY A 164 7.29 -8.56 -7.59
C GLY A 164 5.93 -8.58 -8.31
N LEU A 165 4.99 -9.37 -7.82
CA LEU A 165 3.63 -9.46 -8.34
C LEU A 165 2.61 -8.96 -7.30
N ALA A 166 1.77 -8.02 -7.72
CA ALA A 166 0.66 -7.49 -6.94
C ALA A 166 -0.65 -8.12 -7.43
N GLU A 167 -1.36 -8.81 -6.53
CA GLU A 167 -2.48 -9.68 -6.91
C GLU A 167 -3.76 -9.33 -6.13
N CYS A 168 -4.90 -9.35 -6.80
CA CYS A 168 -6.22 -9.15 -6.17
C CYS A 168 -7.33 -9.79 -7.00
N LEU A 169 -8.32 -10.40 -6.34
CA LEU A 169 -9.55 -10.84 -7.00
C LEU A 169 -10.54 -9.69 -7.05
N VAL A 170 -11.31 -9.59 -8.12
CA VAL A 170 -12.52 -8.78 -8.17
C VAL A 170 -13.70 -9.74 -8.09
N LEU A 171 -14.48 -9.68 -7.02
CA LEU A 171 -15.65 -10.53 -6.82
C LEU A 171 -16.89 -9.68 -6.53
N GLY A 172 -17.95 -9.84 -7.33
CA GLY A 172 -19.16 -9.04 -7.22
C GLY A 172 -18.95 -7.54 -7.50
N GLY A 173 -17.85 -7.16 -8.13
CA GLY A 173 -17.44 -5.76 -8.34
C GLY A 173 -16.61 -5.17 -7.21
N GLU A 174 -16.20 -5.97 -6.22
CA GLU A 174 -15.37 -5.52 -5.10
C GLU A 174 -13.96 -6.13 -5.14
N PRO A 175 -12.90 -5.38 -4.80
CA PRO A 175 -11.55 -5.89 -4.72
C PRO A 175 -11.34 -6.67 -3.42
N ILE A 176 -11.12 -7.96 -3.55
CA ILE A 176 -10.87 -8.93 -2.48
C ILE A 176 -9.37 -9.27 -2.46
N PRO A 177 -8.67 -9.05 -1.33
CA PRO A 177 -7.25 -9.38 -1.23
C PRO A 177 -7.05 -10.90 -1.37
N LEU A 178 -5.99 -11.29 -2.07
CA LEU A 178 -5.72 -12.72 -2.33
C LEU A 178 -5.45 -13.53 -1.07
N ASP A 179 -5.05 -12.88 0.03
CA ASP A 179 -4.90 -13.50 1.36
C ASP A 179 -6.20 -14.19 1.81
N TRP A 180 -7.38 -13.68 1.42
CA TRP A 180 -8.66 -14.31 1.74
C TRP A 180 -8.85 -15.67 1.03
N ALA A 181 -8.26 -15.83 -0.15
CA ALA A 181 -8.37 -17.03 -0.96
C ALA A 181 -7.16 -17.98 -0.80
N ALA A 182 -6.19 -17.65 0.07
CA ALA A 182 -4.87 -18.30 0.11
C ALA A 182 -4.92 -19.83 0.29
N ALA A 183 -6.00 -20.37 0.89
CA ALA A 183 -6.19 -21.81 1.07
C ALA A 183 -6.41 -22.60 -0.24
N TRP A 184 -6.90 -21.96 -1.29
CA TRP A 184 -7.23 -22.61 -2.58
C TRP A 184 -6.76 -21.82 -3.81
N PHE A 185 -6.33 -20.57 -3.62
CA PHE A 185 -5.69 -19.73 -4.64
C PHE A 185 -4.47 -19.04 -4.02
N PRO A 186 -3.35 -19.78 -3.89
CA PRO A 186 -2.12 -19.25 -3.29
C PRO A 186 -1.52 -18.11 -4.13
N LYS A 187 -0.80 -17.21 -3.46
CA LYS A 187 -0.12 -16.07 -4.10
C LYS A 187 1.04 -16.53 -4.97
N ALA A 188 1.40 -15.75 -5.99
CA ALA A 188 2.48 -16.11 -6.91
C ALA A 188 3.84 -16.30 -6.23
N PHE A 189 4.11 -15.64 -5.10
CA PHE A 189 5.37 -15.85 -4.36
C PHE A 189 5.43 -17.18 -3.61
N THR A 190 4.34 -17.95 -3.51
CA THR A 190 4.33 -19.28 -2.90
C THR A 190 4.17 -20.40 -3.93
N LEU A 191 3.61 -20.09 -5.10
CA LEU A 191 3.50 -21.01 -6.23
C LEU A 191 4.86 -21.24 -6.88
N ARG A 192 5.27 -22.50 -7.03
CA ARG A 192 6.51 -22.89 -7.71
C ARG A 192 6.25 -23.37 -9.14
N ALA A 193 7.07 -22.91 -10.07
CA ALA A 193 7.14 -23.41 -11.44
C ALA A 193 7.98 -24.70 -11.51
N GLU A 194 7.99 -25.35 -12.68
CA GLU A 194 8.81 -26.55 -12.92
C GLU A 194 10.32 -26.29 -12.75
N SER A 195 10.76 -25.05 -12.96
CA SER A 195 12.14 -24.61 -12.71
C SER A 195 12.55 -24.66 -11.23
N GLY A 196 11.58 -24.75 -10.32
CA GLY A 196 11.75 -24.63 -8.87
C GLY A 196 11.66 -23.18 -8.36
N GLU A 197 11.73 -22.17 -9.22
CA GLU A 197 11.48 -20.77 -8.89
C GLU A 197 9.99 -20.53 -8.64
N THR A 198 9.69 -19.45 -7.92
CA THR A 198 8.30 -19.02 -7.71
C THR A 198 7.75 -18.29 -8.95
N PHE A 199 6.43 -18.23 -9.09
CA PHE A 199 5.81 -17.50 -10.20
C PHE A 199 6.20 -16.02 -10.20
N GLU A 200 6.38 -15.41 -9.02
CA GLU A 200 6.90 -14.04 -8.90
C GLU A 200 8.35 -13.91 -9.43
N GLU A 201 9.20 -14.89 -9.15
CA GLU A 201 10.61 -14.93 -9.58
C GLU A 201 10.77 -15.18 -11.08
N GLU A 202 9.74 -15.72 -11.74
CA GLU A 202 9.73 -15.91 -13.20
C GLU A 202 9.02 -14.79 -13.96
N LEU A 203 7.87 -14.30 -13.47
CA LEU A 203 6.94 -13.48 -14.24
C LEU A 203 6.91 -12.00 -13.86
N SER A 204 7.54 -11.60 -12.76
CA SER A 204 7.64 -10.17 -12.43
C SER A 204 8.42 -9.40 -13.50
N ALA A 205 8.13 -8.12 -13.69
CA ALA A 205 8.85 -7.30 -14.66
C ALA A 205 10.35 -7.26 -14.36
N ALA A 206 10.73 -7.21 -13.09
CA ALA A 206 12.12 -7.29 -12.67
C ALA A 206 12.76 -8.65 -12.98
N ALA A 207 12.01 -9.76 -12.87
CA ALA A 207 12.50 -11.08 -13.27
C ALA A 207 12.73 -11.18 -14.78
N LEU A 208 11.74 -10.78 -15.57
CA LEU A 208 11.84 -10.79 -17.04
C LEU A 208 13.02 -9.94 -17.53
N ALA A 209 13.23 -8.76 -16.94
CA ALA A 209 14.35 -7.89 -17.28
C ALA A 209 15.73 -8.49 -16.95
N ARG A 210 15.85 -9.35 -15.94
CA ARG A 210 17.12 -10.05 -15.62
C ARG A 210 17.42 -11.20 -16.59
N ARG A 211 16.41 -11.66 -17.34
CA ARG A 211 16.47 -12.81 -18.23
C ARG A 211 16.58 -12.42 -19.72
N ALA A 212 16.29 -11.17 -20.05
CA ALA A 212 16.41 -10.60 -21.40
C ALA A 212 17.86 -10.23 -21.73
#